data_AF-A0A968WL36-F1
#
_entry.id   AF-A0A968WL36-F1
#
_cell.length_a   1.000
_cell.length_b   1.000
_cell.length_c   1.000
_cell.angle_alpha   90.00
_cell.angle_beta   90.00
_cell.angle_gamma   90.00
#
_symmetry.space_group_name_H-M   'P 1'
#
loop_
_entity.id
_entity.type
_entity.pdbx_description
1 polymer ?
#
loop_
_entity_poly.entity_id
_entity_poly.type
_entity_poly.pdbx_seq_one_letter_code
_entity_poly.pdbx_strand_id
1 'polypeptide(L)'
;RTSHIPVILLTARTADEQKLEGFEGGANDYISKPFNFEILQARIRNCIVQQDRMRKAMNRKVLEVQPSEIAITSLDEKLIQKAIQTVERAWATPAFQ
;
A
#
# COMPACT_ATOMS: atom_id res chain seq x y z
N ARG A 1 -7.95 -4.73 0.48
CA ARG A 1 -6.66 -4.12 0.89
C ARG A 1 -5.66 -5.25 1.16
N THR A 2 -4.86 -5.64 0.16
CA THR A 2 -3.84 -6.72 0.25
C THR A 2 -2.46 -6.26 -0.27
N SER A 3 -2.29 -4.97 -0.57
CA SER A 3 -1.16 -4.37 -1.33
C SER A 3 0.24 -4.59 -0.76
N HIS A 4 0.38 -5.19 0.44
CA HIS A 4 1.67 -5.44 1.09
C HIS A 4 2.02 -6.93 1.23
N ILE A 5 1.16 -7.83 0.74
CA ILE A 5 1.41 -9.28 0.78
C ILE A 5 2.11 -9.64 -0.53
N PRO A 6 3.30 -10.25 -0.49
CA PRO A 6 4.00 -10.62 -1.71
C PRO A 6 3.31 -11.81 -2.37
N VAL A 7 3.11 -11.75 -3.67
CA VAL A 7 2.46 -12.82 -4.45
C VAL A 7 3.42 -13.33 -5.52
N ILE A 8 3.64 -14.65 -5.53
CA ILE A 8 4.43 -15.36 -6.55
C ILE A 8 3.50 -16.32 -7.29
N LEU A 9 3.41 -16.20 -8.62
CA LEU A 9 2.56 -17.07 -9.43
C LEU A 9 3.36 -18.29 -9.91
N LEU A 10 2.83 -19.49 -9.66
CA LEU A 10 3.38 -20.75 -10.15
C LEU A 10 2.44 -21.34 -11.21
N THR A 11 2.90 -21.52 -12.45
CA THR A 11 1.98 -21.90 -13.55
C THR A 11 2.67 -22.69 -14.66
N ALA A 12 1.94 -23.52 -15.39
CA ALA A 12 2.45 -24.22 -16.57
C ALA A 12 2.47 -23.34 -17.83
N ARG A 13 1.96 -22.11 -17.72
CA ARG A 13 1.86 -21.13 -18.79
C ARG A 13 3.18 -20.41 -19.00
N THR A 14 3.83 -20.63 -20.14
CA THR A 14 5.18 -20.11 -20.44
C THR A 14 5.20 -18.94 -21.40
N ALA A 15 4.07 -18.60 -22.04
CA ALA A 15 3.99 -17.49 -22.99
C ALA A 15 4.30 -16.15 -22.29
N ASP A 16 5.03 -15.29 -22.98
CA ASP A 16 5.52 -14.04 -22.40
C ASP A 16 4.38 -13.04 -22.19
N GLU A 17 3.32 -13.06 -23.02
CA GLU A 17 2.12 -12.24 -22.77
C GLU A 17 1.46 -12.59 -21.44
N GLN A 18 1.43 -13.89 -21.08
CA GLN A 18 0.80 -14.35 -19.84
C GLN A 18 1.63 -14.02 -18.59
N LYS A 19 2.96 -13.99 -18.74
CA LYS A 19 3.85 -13.48 -17.68
C LYS A 19 3.60 -12.00 -17.46
N LEU A 20 3.52 -11.23 -18.55
CA LEU A 20 3.28 -9.81 -18.51
C LEU A 20 1.96 -9.48 -17.82
N GLU A 21 0.87 -10.15 -18.19
CA GLU A 21 -0.43 -10.03 -17.51
C GLU A 21 -0.32 -10.35 -16.00
N GLY A 22 0.44 -11.40 -15.64
CA GLY A 22 0.68 -11.74 -14.24
C GLY A 22 1.37 -10.62 -13.47
N PHE A 23 2.38 -9.99 -14.06
CA PHE A 23 3.07 -8.85 -13.46
C PHE A 23 2.19 -7.60 -13.39
N GLU A 24 1.44 -7.28 -14.45
CA GLU A 24 0.49 -6.16 -14.48
C GLU A 24 -0.62 -6.33 -13.44
N GLY A 25 -1.02 -7.58 -13.16
CA GLY A 25 -1.94 -7.94 -12.08
C GLY A 25 -1.39 -7.74 -10.66
N GLY A 26 -0.14 -7.29 -10.52
CA GLY A 26 0.49 -6.98 -9.24
C GLY A 26 1.26 -8.15 -8.61
N ALA A 27 1.59 -9.18 -9.38
CA ALA A 27 2.49 -10.23 -8.93
C ALA A 27 3.92 -9.69 -8.73
N ASN A 28 4.58 -10.14 -7.68
CA ASN A 28 5.98 -9.83 -7.45
C ASN A 28 6.92 -10.74 -8.26
N ASP A 29 6.48 -11.97 -8.53
CA ASP A 29 7.26 -12.93 -9.32
C ASP A 29 6.32 -13.90 -10.05
N TYR A 30 6.84 -14.47 -11.15
CA TYR A 30 6.16 -15.43 -11.99
C TYR A 30 7.14 -16.55 -12.34
N ILE A 31 6.76 -17.81 -12.02
CA ILE A 31 7.62 -18.98 -12.19
C ILE A 31 6.84 -20.05 -12.95
N SER A 32 7.40 -20.46 -14.09
CA SER A 32 6.85 -21.53 -14.90
C SER A 32 7.18 -22.92 -14.32
N LYS A 33 6.23 -23.86 -14.42
CA LYS A 33 6.43 -25.28 -14.11
C LYS A 33 6.99 -26.03 -15.33
N PRO A 34 7.83 -27.07 -15.14
CA PRO A 34 8.42 -27.48 -13.86
C PRO A 34 9.51 -26.49 -13.41
N PHE A 35 9.65 -26.31 -12.09
CA PHE A 35 10.64 -25.40 -11.51
C PHE A 35 11.55 -26.14 -10.53
N ASN A 36 12.75 -25.57 -10.32
CA ASN A 36 13.65 -26.02 -9.28
C ASN A 36 13.21 -25.45 -7.92
N PHE A 37 13.04 -26.32 -6.93
CA PHE A 37 12.55 -25.95 -5.61
C PHE A 37 13.54 -25.09 -4.81
N GLU A 38 14.84 -25.32 -4.96
CA GLU A 38 15.88 -24.53 -4.29
C GLU A 38 15.89 -23.09 -4.81
N ILE A 39 15.72 -22.91 -6.12
CA ILE A 39 15.58 -21.59 -6.75
C ILE A 39 14.32 -20.89 -6.25
N LEU A 40 13.18 -21.60 -6.18
CA LEU A 40 11.95 -21.05 -5.63
C LEU A 40 12.14 -20.60 -4.18
N GLN A 41 12.77 -21.42 -3.33
CA GLN A 41 13.06 -21.04 -1.95
C GLN A 41 13.94 -19.80 -1.85
N ALA A 42 14.98 -19.69 -2.68
CA ALA A 42 15.84 -18.51 -2.71
C ALA A 42 15.04 -17.25 -3.09
N ARG A 43 14.16 -17.35 -4.09
CA ARG A 43 13.26 -16.26 -4.51
C ARG A 43 12.30 -15.84 -3.38
N ILE A 44 11.66 -16.80 -2.71
CA ILE A 44 10.78 -16.53 -1.56
C ILE A 44 11.55 -15.78 -0.45
N ARG A 45 12.74 -16.26 -0.07
CA ARG A 45 13.56 -15.60 0.96
C ARG A 45 13.90 -14.17 0.55
N ASN A 46 14.32 -13.96 -0.70
CA ASN A 46 14.66 -12.64 -1.21
C ASN A 46 13.45 -11.70 -1.21
N CYS A 47 12.27 -12.20 -1.57
CA CYS A 47 11.03 -11.44 -1.55
C CYS A 47 10.69 -10.94 -0.14
N ILE A 48 10.76 -11.83 0.87
CA ILE A 48 10.51 -11.48 2.28
C ILE A 48 11.53 -10.45 2.77
N VAL A 49 12.82 -10.64 2.47
CA VAL A 49 13.89 -9.70 2.87
C VAL A 49 13.69 -8.32 2.24
N GLN A 50 13.29 -8.24 0.98
CA GLN A 50 13.00 -6.96 0.33
C GLN A 50 11.81 -6.25 1.00
N GLN A 51 10.75 -6.97 1.34
CA GLN A 51 9.61 -6.39 2.04
C GLN A 51 9.97 -5.87 3.42
N ASP A 52 10.76 -6.61 4.20
CA ASP A 52 11.24 -6.16 5.51
C ASP A 52 12.09 -4.90 5.40
N ARG A 53 12.98 -4.83 4.40
CA ARG A 53 13.78 -3.62 4.11
C ARG A 53 12.89 -2.43 3.76
N MET A 54 11.89 -2.61 2.89
CA MET A 54 10.96 -1.54 2.52
C MET A 54 10.16 -1.06 3.74
N ARG A 55 9.64 -1.97 4.57
CA ARG A 55 8.93 -1.62 5.81
C ARG A 55 9.82 -0.83 6.77
N LYS A 56 11.07 -1.27 6.99
CA LYS A 56 12.03 -0.57 7.84
C LYS A 56 12.38 0.82 7.30
N ALA A 57 12.58 0.95 5.98
CA ALA A 57 12.87 2.24 5.34
C ALA A 57 11.68 3.22 5.44
N MET A 58 10.45 2.74 5.26
CA MET A 58 9.24 3.54 5.45
C MET A 58 9.08 3.98 6.91
N ASN A 59 9.23 3.06 7.86
CA ASN A 59 9.15 3.38 9.29
C ASN A 59 10.23 4.37 9.73
N ARG A 60 11.45 4.25 9.20
CA ARG A 60 12.54 5.19 9.49
C ARG A 60 12.24 6.59 8.96
N LYS A 61 11.73 6.72 7.73
CA LYS A 61 11.33 8.02 7.19
C LYS A 61 10.19 8.64 7.98
N VAL A 62 9.23 7.85 8.46
CA VAL A 62 8.14 8.33 9.33
C VAL A 62 8.66 8.84 10.68
N LEU A 63 9.71 8.20 11.23
CA LEU A 63 10.35 8.64 12.49
C LEU A 63 11.25 9.89 12.32
N GLU A 64 11.78 10.15 11.12
CA GLU A 64 12.57 11.35 10.80
C GLU A 64 11.71 12.57 10.43
N VAL A 65 10.38 12.42 10.27
CA VAL A 65 9.46 13.57 10.17
C VAL A 65 9.32 14.17 11.56
N GLN A 66 9.95 15.33 11.79
CA GLN A 66 9.63 16.15 12.96
C GLN A 66 8.12 16.47 12.93
N PRO A 67 7.36 16.22 14.01
CA PRO A 67 5.90 16.43 14.05
C PRO A 67 5.44 17.87 13.78
N SER A 68 6.35 18.84 13.68
CA SER A 68 6.05 20.25 13.52
C SER A 68 5.77 20.70 12.09
N GLU A 69 6.08 19.89 11.07
CA GLU A 69 5.98 20.31 9.65
C GLU A 69 5.14 19.37 8.77
N ILE A 70 4.28 18.53 9.35
CA ILE A 70 3.23 17.88 8.56
C ILE A 70 2.21 18.96 8.22
N ALA A 71 2.46 19.60 7.09
CA ALA A 71 1.57 20.53 6.42
C ALA A 71 0.12 20.05 6.57
N ILE A 72 -0.63 20.78 7.38
CA ILE A 72 -2.09 20.86 7.28
C ILE A 72 -2.34 21.10 5.81
N THR A 73 -2.76 20.07 5.08
CA THR A 73 -3.03 20.25 3.67
C THR A 73 -4.17 21.26 3.58
N SER A 74 -4.12 22.17 2.62
CA SER A 74 -5.20 23.15 2.40
C SER A 74 -6.57 22.49 2.19
N LEU A 75 -6.59 21.19 1.90
CA LEU A 75 -7.78 20.36 1.87
C LEU A 75 -8.32 20.02 3.27
N ASP A 76 -7.43 19.69 4.21
CA ASP A 76 -7.78 19.44 5.62
C ASP A 76 -8.28 20.71 6.30
N GLU A 77 -7.66 21.87 6.01
CA GLU A 77 -8.14 23.16 6.49
C GLU A 77 -9.56 23.46 5.99
N LYS A 78 -9.83 23.22 4.70
CA LYS A 78 -11.18 23.35 4.12
C LYS A 78 -12.17 22.36 4.72
N LEU A 79 -11.73 21.15 5.05
CA LEU A 79 -12.55 20.12 5.68
C LEU A 79 -12.94 20.51 7.10
N ILE A 80 -11.99 21.00 7.90
CA ILE A 80 -12.21 21.49 9.26
C ILE A 80 -13.15 22.70 9.23
N GLN A 81 -12.91 23.65 8.31
CA GLN A 81 -13.77 24.83 8.16
C GLN A 81 -15.21 24.44 7.78
N LYS A 82 -15.38 23.45 6.90
CA LYS A 82 -16.70 22.93 6.53
C LYS A 82 -17.40 22.18 7.67
N ALA A 83 -16.64 21.46 8.49
CA ALA A 83 -17.16 20.77 9.67
C ALA A 83 -17.69 21.77 10.72
N ILE A 84 -16.91 22.83 11.01
CA ILE A 84 -17.31 23.91 11.92
C ILE A 84 -18.59 24.60 11.42
N GLN A 85 -18.63 25.00 10.14
CA GLN A 85 -19.82 25.63 9.56
C GLN A 85 -21.07 24.74 9.60
N THR A 86 -20.89 23.42 9.51
CA THR A 86 -22.02 22.47 9.57
C THR A 86 -22.58 22.38 10.99
N VAL A 87 -21.71 22.37 12.00
CA VAL A 87 -22.11 22.37 13.42
C VAL A 87 -22.78 23.70 13.79
N GLU A 88 -22.20 24.83 13.39
CA GLU A 88 -22.80 26.16 13.63
C GLU A 88 -24.17 26.30 12.97
N ARG A 89 -24.32 25.82 11.72
CA ARG A 89 -25.62 25.82 11.02
C ARG A 89 -26.63 24.90 11.69
N ALA A 90 -26.20 23.76 12.21
CA ALA A 90 -27.05 22.84 12.95
C ALA A 90 -27.49 23.44 14.30
N TRP A 91 -26.62 24.19 14.98
CA TRP A 91 -26.93 24.87 16.24
C TRP A 91 -27.81 26.12 16.07
N ALA A 92 -27.79 26.75 14.91
CA ALA A 92 -28.70 27.84 14.56
C ALA A 92 -30.14 27.38 14.27
N THR A 93 -30.42 26.06 14.27
CA THR A 93 -31.75 25.50 14.10
C THR A 93 -32.28 25.04 15.46
N PRO A 94 -33.41 25.57 15.98
CA PRO A 94 -33.90 25.29 17.33
C PRO A 94 -34.61 23.93 17.43
N ALA A 95 -34.00 22.85 16.95
CA ALA A 95 -34.58 21.51 16.96
C ALA A 95 -34.06 20.62 18.12
N PHE A 96 -33.21 21.15 18.99
CA PHE A 96 -32.78 20.48 20.23
C PHE A 96 -32.78 21.48 21.39
N GLN A 97 -33.99 21.86 21.83
CA GLN A 97 -34.29 22.11 23.25
C GLN A 97 -35.29 21.06 23.71
#